data_AF-A0A6B9YP09-F1
#
_entry.id   AF-A0A6B9YP09-F1
#
_cell.length_a   1.000
_cell.length_b   1.000
_cell.length_c   1.000
_cell.angle_alpha   90.00
_cell.angle_beta   90.00
_cell.angle_gamma   90.00
#
_symmetry.space_group_name_H-M   'P 1'
#
loop_
_entity.id
_entity.type
_entity.pdbx_description
1 polymer ?
#
loop_
_entity_poly.entity_id
_entity_poly.type
_entity_poly.pdbx_seq_one_letter_code
_entity_poly.pdbx_strand_id
1 'polypeptide(L)'
;MIELTRLNGSRFSINCDLIKYADSTPDTVLTLVTGEKLVVLEPRNEVMRKTMEFRASVLQSAWPDAEVALAGKRARDMQETAAESNKSTS
;
A
#
# COMPACT_ATOMS: atom_id res chain seq x y z
N MET A 1 4.39 -8.28 -7.27
CA MET A 1 5.10 -9.28 -6.45
C MET A 1 6.07 -8.54 -5.55
N ILE A 2 6.14 -8.92 -4.27
CA ILE A 2 7.15 -8.41 -3.33
C ILE A 2 8.14 -9.53 -2.98
N GLU A 3 9.41 -9.20 -2.81
CA GLU A 3 10.44 -10.15 -2.38
C GLU A 3 10.60 -10.13 -0.85
N LEU A 4 10.61 -11.32 -0.27
CA LEU A 4 10.75 -11.58 1.16
C LEU A 4 11.73 -12.73 1.40
N THR A 5 12.11 -12.93 2.66
CA THR A 5 13.12 -13.89 3.07
C THR A 5 12.55 -14.85 4.11
N ARG A 6 12.66 -16.15 3.87
CA ARG A 6 12.28 -17.17 4.85
C ARG A 6 13.30 -17.22 5.99
N LEU A 7 12.93 -17.86 7.11
CA LEU A 7 13.84 -18.06 8.25
C LEU A 7 15.15 -18.79 7.90
N ASN A 8 15.14 -19.62 6.86
CA ASN A 8 16.34 -20.31 6.37
C ASN A 8 17.24 -19.44 5.46
N GLY A 9 16.95 -18.15 5.32
CA GLY A 9 17.69 -17.21 4.47
C GLY A 9 17.35 -17.28 2.98
N SER A 10 16.50 -18.21 2.55
CA SER A 10 16.07 -18.27 1.14
C SER A 10 15.14 -17.12 0.79
N ARG A 11 15.43 -16.44 -0.32
CA ARG A 11 14.56 -15.40 -0.90
C ARG A 11 13.45 -16.01 -1.73
N PHE A 12 12.29 -15.38 -1.72
CA PHE A 12 11.16 -15.73 -2.56
C PHE A 12 10.29 -14.51 -2.87
N SER A 13 9.57 -14.58 -3.98
CA SER A 13 8.59 -13.56 -4.36
C SER A 13 7.18 -14.06 -4.06
N ILE A 14 6.33 -13.18 -3.54
CA ILE A 14 4.92 -13.46 -3.27
C ILE A 14 4.01 -12.37 -3.82
N ASN A 15 2.78 -12.76 -4.19
CA ASN A 15 1.73 -11.80 -4.49
C ASN A 15 1.23 -11.18 -3.17
N CYS A 16 1.59 -9.91 -2.93
CA CYS A 16 1.19 -9.18 -1.73
C CYS A 16 -0.32 -9.01 -1.60
N ASP A 17 -1.07 -9.07 -2.69
CA ASP A 17 -2.54 -8.94 -2.66
C ASP A 17 -3.23 -10.21 -2.16
N LEU A 18 -2.51 -11.32 -2.06
CA LEU A 18 -3.00 -12.57 -1.45
C LEU A 18 -2.71 -12.66 0.04
N ILE A 19 -1.99 -11.68 0.62
CA ILE A 19 -1.78 -11.61 2.06
C ILE A 19 -3.07 -11.15 2.71
N LYS A 20 -3.65 -12.01 3.56
CA LYS A 20 -4.88 -11.71 4.31
C LYS A 20 -4.57 -10.82 5.51
N TYR A 21 -3.55 -11.19 6.30
CA TYR A 21 -3.03 -10.39 7.42
C TYR A 21 -1.60 -10.81 7.76
N ALA A 22 -0.91 -9.93 8.49
CA ALA A 22 0.44 -10.15 8.99
C ALA A 22 0.47 -9.88 10.50
N ASP A 23 0.93 -10.87 11.27
CA ASP A 23 1.12 -10.81 12.72
C ASP A 23 2.61 -10.86 13.07
N SER A 24 3.00 -10.24 14.20
CA SER A 24 4.37 -10.28 14.71
C SER A 24 4.40 -11.01 16.05
N THR A 25 4.92 -12.24 16.11
CA THR A 25 5.10 -12.99 17.38
C THR A 25 5.94 -14.27 17.19
N PRO A 26 7.20 -14.34 17.71
CA PRO A 26 8.21 -13.27 17.74
C PRO A 26 8.67 -12.85 16.33
N ASP A 27 8.49 -13.74 15.35
CA ASP A 27 8.74 -13.52 13.93
C ASP A 27 7.48 -13.00 13.24
N THR A 28 7.62 -12.51 12.00
CA THR A 28 6.46 -12.11 11.19
C THR A 28 5.83 -13.32 10.52
N VAL A 29 4.54 -13.55 10.78
CA VAL A 29 3.73 -14.59 10.14
C VAL A 29 2.74 -13.94 9.18
N LEU A 30 2.86 -14.26 7.90
CA LEU A 30 1.90 -13.88 6.86
C LEU A 30 0.88 -15.00 6.70
N THR A 31 -0.39 -14.68 6.89
CA THR A 31 -1.49 -15.60 6.57
C THR A 31 -2.08 -15.20 5.23
N LEU A 32 -2.11 -16.13 4.27
CA LEU A 32 -2.68 -15.89 2.95
C LEU A 32 -4.20 -16.10 2.97
N VAL A 33 -4.87 -15.61 1.93
CA VAL A 33 -6.33 -15.81 1.75
C VAL A 33 -6.73 -17.29 1.68
N THR A 34 -5.80 -18.17 1.30
CA THR A 34 -5.97 -19.63 1.28
C THR A 34 -5.88 -20.28 2.65
N GLY A 35 -5.42 -19.55 3.68
CA GLY A 35 -5.09 -20.09 5.00
C GLY A 35 -3.64 -20.58 5.14
N GLU A 36 -2.86 -20.60 4.05
CA GLU A 36 -1.42 -20.88 4.11
C GLU A 36 -0.70 -19.85 4.98
N LYS A 37 0.25 -20.31 5.79
CA LYS A 37 1.06 -19.48 6.68
C LYS A 37 2.51 -19.49 6.25
N LEU A 38 3.10 -18.30 6.15
CA LEU A 38 4.50 -18.10 5.80
C LEU A 38 5.19 -17.30 6.88
N VAL A 39 6.31 -17.81 7.38
CA VAL A 39 7.15 -17.09 8.34
C VAL A 39 8.30 -16.44 7.59
N VAL A 40 8.48 -15.14 7.82
CA VAL A 40 9.47 -14.31 7.12
C VAL A 40 10.36 -13.55 8.10
N LEU A 41 11.58 -13.23 7.67
CA LEU A 41 12.55 -12.46 8.45
C LEU A 41 12.20 -10.97 8.50
N GLU A 42 11.50 -10.47 7.48
CA GLU A 42 11.09 -9.08 7.42
C GLU A 42 10.09 -8.76 8.55
N PRO A 43 10.27 -7.66 9.29
CA PRO A 43 9.27 -7.22 10.25
C PRO A 43 7.99 -6.78 9.52
N ARG A 44 6.84 -6.86 10.22
CA ARG A 44 5.52 -6.53 9.66
C ARG A 44 5.47 -5.17 8.96
N ASN A 45 6.11 -4.15 9.52
CA ASN A 45 6.18 -2.80 8.93
C ASN A 45 6.92 -2.78 7.59
N GLU A 46 7.98 -3.58 7.44
CA GLU A 46 8.70 -3.70 6.16
C GLU A 46 7.85 -4.39 5.10
N VAL A 47 7.12 -5.45 5.48
CA VAL A 47 6.15 -6.12 4.57
C VAL A 47 5.08 -5.12 4.11
N MET A 48 4.55 -4.30 5.02
CA MET A 48 3.60 -3.24 4.69
C MET A 48 4.19 -2.21 3.73
N ARG A 49 5.42 -1.73 4.00
CA ARG A 49 6.13 -0.77 3.13
C ARG A 49 6.33 -1.33 1.73
N LYS A 50 6.87 -2.54 1.60
CA LYS A 50 7.06 -3.23 0.31
C LYS A 50 5.75 -3.39 -0.46
N THR A 51 4.66 -3.69 0.24
CA THR A 51 3.32 -3.80 -0.36
C THR A 51 2.83 -2.45 -0.89
N MET A 52 3.00 -1.38 -0.11
CA MET A 52 2.62 -0.03 -0.53
C MET A 52 3.43 0.43 -1.74
N GLU A 53 4.75 0.23 -1.72
CA GLU A 53 5.65 0.58 -2.82
C GLU A 53 5.29 -0.16 -4.10
N PHE A 54 5.00 -1.46 -4.01
CA PHE A 54 4.57 -2.24 -5.17
C PHE A 54 3.24 -1.72 -5.75
N ARG A 55 2.25 -1.42 -4.90
CA ARG A 55 0.97 -0.88 -5.39
C ARG A 55 1.13 0.52 -6.00
N ALA A 56 1.94 1.37 -5.40
CA ALA A 56 2.25 2.70 -5.91
C ALA A 56 2.96 2.63 -7.26
N SER A 57 3.94 1.73 -7.42
CA SER A 57 4.66 1.59 -8.68
C SER A 57 3.75 1.08 -9.80
N VAL A 58 2.85 0.13 -9.51
CA VAL A 58 1.84 -0.33 -10.48
C VAL A 58 0.96 0.83 -10.96
N LEU A 59 0.47 1.67 -10.05
CA LEU A 59 -0.36 2.83 -10.41
C LEU A 59 0.43 3.87 -11.21
N GLN A 60 1.66 4.17 -10.80
CA GLN A 60 2.52 5.11 -11.50
C GLN A 60 2.84 4.65 -12.93
N SER A 61 3.11 3.36 -13.12
CA SER A 61 3.34 2.80 -14.45
C SER A 61 2.08 2.77 -15.31
N ALA A 62 0.91 2.50 -14.70
CA ALA A 62 -0.36 2.44 -15.44
C ALA A 62 -0.93 3.82 -15.79
N TRP A 63 -0.64 4.86 -14.98
CA TRP A 63 -1.10 6.22 -15.20
C TRP A 63 -0.03 7.24 -14.79
N PRO A 64 0.94 7.53 -15.68
CA PRO A 64 2.04 8.45 -15.40
C PRO A 64 1.59 9.87 -15.05
N ASP A 65 0.54 10.37 -15.70
CA ASP A 65 0.00 11.72 -15.49
C ASP A 65 -0.93 11.83 -14.27
N ALA A 66 -1.05 10.78 -13.45
CA ALA A 66 -1.95 10.75 -12.30
C ALA A 66 -1.65 11.88 -11.30
N GLU A 67 -0.37 12.24 -11.13
CA GLU A 67 0.03 13.32 -10.22
C GLU A 67 -0.58 14.67 -10.66
N VAL A 68 -0.49 14.99 -11.95
CA VAL A 68 -1.04 16.21 -12.53
C VAL A 68 -2.57 16.21 -12.43
N ALA A 69 -3.21 15.09 -12.74
CA ALA A 69 -4.66 14.94 -12.63
C ALA A 69 -5.16 15.09 -11.18
N LEU A 70 -4.47 14.49 -10.21
CA LEU A 70 -4.79 14.60 -8.78
C LEU A 70 -4.55 16.01 -8.24
N ALA A 71 -3.48 16.68 -8.67
CA ALA A 71 -3.21 18.07 -8.31
C ALA A 71 -4.33 19.00 -8.82
N GLY A 72 -4.76 18.83 -10.07
CA GLY A 72 -5.88 19.56 -10.64
C GLY A 72 -7.20 19.32 -9.89
N LYS A 73 -7.47 18.06 -9.48
CA LYS A 73 -8.65 17.74 -8.66
C LYS A 73 -8.59 18.44 -7.29
N ARG A 74 -7.48 18.34 -6.57
CA ARG A 74 -7.32 18.97 -5.24
C ARG A 74 -7.50 20.47 -5.29
N ALA A 75 -6.96 21.13 -6.31
CA ALA A 75 -7.13 22.56 -6.49
C ALA A 75 -8.61 22.96 -6.66
N ARG A 76 -9.39 22.17 -7.42
CA ARG A 76 -10.84 22.38 -7.57
C ARG A 76 -11.61 22.13 -6.27
N ASP A 77 -11.34 21.01 -5.60
CA ASP A 77 -12.02 20.65 -4.34
C ASP A 77 -11.81 21.76 -3.26
N MET A 78 -10.61 22.36 -3.20
CA MET A 78 -10.30 23.49 -2.31
C MET A 78 -11.07 24.77 -2.70
N GLN A 79 -11.22 25.06 -3.99
CA GLN A 79 -11.98 26.21 -4.48
C GLN A 79 -13.48 26.09 -4.17
N GLU A 80 -14.05 24.89 -4.34
CA GLU A 80 -15.46 24.60 -4.04
C GLU A 80 -15.74 24.74 -2.54
N THR A 81 -14.89 24.17 -1.69
CA THR A 81 -15.00 24.28 -0.22
C THR A 81 -14.92 25.75 0.26
N ALA A 82 -14.05 26.55 -0.36
CA ALA A 82 -13.94 27.98 -0.06
C ALA A 82 -15.18 28.77 -0.52
N ALA A 83 -15.77 28.42 -1.66
CA ALA A 83 -16.99 29.06 -2.17
C ALA A 83 -18.22 28.76 -1.31
N GLU A 84 -18.33 27.55 -0.76
CA GLU A 84 -19.42 27.15 0.16
C GLU A 84 -19.32 27.83 1.53
N SER A 85 -18.09 28.00 2.04
CA SER A 85 -17.84 28.71 3.31
C SER A 85 -18.23 30.20 3.22
N ASN A 86 -17.99 30.84 2.06
CA ASN A 86 -18.40 32.23 1.84
C ASN A 86 -19.91 32.42 1.68
N LYS A 87 -20.66 31.40 1.22
CA LYS A 87 -22.12 31.46 1.12
C LYS A 87 -22.85 31.30 2.44
N SER A 88 -22.24 30.66 3.45
CA SER A 88 -22.87 30.43 4.76
C SER A 88 -22.65 31.56 5.77
N THR A 89 -21.83 32.56 5.41
CA THR A 89 -21.47 33.70 6.28
C THR A 89 -22.13 35.02 5.82
N SER A 90 -23.00 34.97 4.82
CA SER A 90 -23.91 36.06 4.39
C SER A 90 -25.36 35.64 4.59
#